data_AF-A0A4V6E8D3-F1
#
_entry.id   AF-A0A4V6E8D3-F1
#
_cell.length_a   1.000
_cell.length_b   1.000
_cell.length_c   1.000
_cell.angle_alpha   90.00
_cell.angle_beta   90.00
_cell.angle_gamma   90.00
#
_symmetry.space_group_name_H-M   'P 1'
#
loop_
_entity.id
_entity.type
_entity.pdbx_description
1 polymer ?
#
loop_
_entity_poly.entity_id
_entity_poly.type
_entity_poly.pdbx_seq_one_letter_code
_entity_poly.pdbx_strand_id
1 'polypeptide(L)'
;MRSHPPIGSSVAGRYPPLVVLALLVCVAVAGAPPVAAPAVGSPTAGGTADAGDAATHNASARPAAPAIVELYPNPTTDRDRGEYLVVALPSPGNWSLSDGHHEASIPSNASGTVALSADPERSARFLTDGPAAADRGPVDLHRLDGYFPLSASGDRIELRHNGVPVDVVEYGRVSDGHRWRADWGEWRPRGYDPRAPVRIGDASVNPFVLPDS
;
A
#
# COMPACT_ATOMS: atom_id res chain seq x y z
N MET A 1 -37.03 -46.36 -9.81
CA MET A 1 -37.77 -45.70 -8.72
C MET A 1 -36.91 -45.75 -7.47
N ARG A 2 -36.74 -44.61 -6.81
CA ARG A 2 -36.03 -44.43 -5.55
C ARG A 2 -36.92 -44.89 -4.38
N SER A 3 -36.37 -45.60 -3.40
CA SER A 3 -36.77 -45.48 -1.99
C SER A 3 -35.74 -46.11 -1.05
N HIS A 4 -35.18 -45.27 -0.16
CA HIS A 4 -34.49 -45.53 1.13
C HIS A 4 -35.40 -46.30 2.14
N PRO A 5 -35.07 -46.60 3.43
CA PRO A 5 -33.89 -46.30 4.31
C PRO A 5 -33.50 -47.53 5.24
N PRO A 6 -33.16 -47.43 6.56
CA PRO A 6 -31.96 -46.87 7.26
C PRO A 6 -31.34 -47.81 8.34
N ILE A 7 -30.05 -47.72 8.67
CA ILE A 7 -29.44 -48.10 9.98
C ILE A 7 -28.08 -47.34 10.07
N GLY A 8 -27.58 -46.73 11.14
CA GLY A 8 -27.90 -46.66 12.56
C GLY A 8 -26.77 -45.87 13.27
N SER A 9 -27.01 -45.51 14.52
CA SER A 9 -26.41 -44.40 15.25
C SER A 9 -25.04 -44.64 15.93
N SER A 10 -24.44 -43.49 16.29
CA SER A 10 -23.63 -43.22 17.50
C SER A 10 -22.19 -43.77 17.59
N VAL A 11 -21.23 -42.85 17.76
CA VAL A 11 -20.51 -42.65 19.03
C VAL A 11 -20.01 -41.21 19.11
N ALA A 12 -20.38 -40.56 20.21
CA ALA A 12 -19.94 -39.25 20.62
C ALA A 12 -18.54 -39.31 21.24
N GLY A 13 -17.60 -38.51 20.75
CA GLY A 13 -16.34 -38.20 21.41
C GLY A 13 -16.35 -36.75 21.88
N ARG A 14 -16.70 -36.54 23.15
CA ARG A 14 -16.57 -35.26 23.85
C ARG A 14 -15.11 -35.09 24.26
N TYR A 15 -14.48 -33.99 23.86
CA TYR A 15 -13.33 -33.42 24.58
C TYR A 15 -13.73 -32.02 25.09
N PRO A 16 -13.35 -31.67 26.33
CA PRO A 16 -13.92 -30.54 27.08
C PRO A 16 -13.40 -29.17 26.62
N PRO A 17 -14.12 -28.08 26.90
CA PRO A 17 -13.66 -26.72 26.64
C PRO A 17 -12.55 -26.34 27.62
N LEU A 18 -11.38 -25.99 27.09
CA LEU A 18 -10.32 -25.34 27.85
C LEU A 18 -10.71 -23.87 28.05
N VAL A 19 -11.40 -23.64 29.16
CA VAL A 19 -11.61 -22.31 29.75
C VAL A 19 -10.24 -21.79 30.18
N VAL A 20 -9.73 -20.80 29.46
CA VAL A 20 -8.59 -19.98 29.93
C VAL A 20 -9.13 -18.60 30.28
N LEU A 21 -9.03 -18.37 31.59
CA LEU A 21 -9.37 -17.22 32.40
C LEU A 21 -8.86 -15.89 31.78
N ALA A 22 -9.79 -14.99 31.47
CA ALA A 22 -9.49 -13.59 31.18
C ALA A 22 -9.00 -12.90 32.46
N LEU A 23 -7.73 -12.47 32.49
CA LEU A 23 -7.20 -11.61 33.54
C LEU A 23 -7.35 -10.15 33.07
N LEU A 24 -8.38 -9.49 33.58
CA LEU A 24 -8.64 -8.07 33.42
C LEU A 24 -7.75 -7.31 34.41
N VAL A 25 -6.69 -6.64 33.93
CA VAL A 25 -5.90 -5.69 34.74
C VAL A 25 -6.20 -4.29 34.24
N CYS A 26 -7.04 -3.58 35.01
CA CYS A 26 -7.24 -2.15 34.89
C CYS A 26 -6.06 -1.43 35.55
N VAL A 27 -5.24 -0.72 34.77
CA VAL A 27 -4.39 0.34 35.31
C VAL A 27 -4.88 1.66 34.70
N ALA A 28 -5.62 2.41 35.50
CA ALA A 28 -5.93 3.80 35.27
C ALA A 28 -4.76 4.63 35.82
N VAL A 29 -4.04 5.35 34.95
CA VAL A 29 -3.21 6.49 35.37
C VAL A 29 -3.93 7.75 34.94
N ALA A 30 -4.60 8.37 35.90
CA ALA A 30 -5.08 9.74 35.83
C ALA A 30 -3.97 10.67 36.33
N GLY A 31 -3.66 11.72 35.56
CA GLY A 31 -2.73 12.76 36.00
C GLY A 31 -2.42 13.81 34.93
N ALA A 32 -3.21 14.88 34.88
CA ALA A 32 -2.88 16.18 34.28
C ALA A 32 -3.56 17.28 35.14
N PRO A 33 -3.21 18.58 35.08
CA PRO A 33 -2.01 19.28 34.56
C PRO A 33 -1.41 20.25 35.64
N PRO A 34 -0.50 21.21 35.32
CA PRO A 34 -0.99 22.54 34.93
C PRO A 34 -0.19 23.31 33.85
N VAL A 35 -0.91 24.32 33.36
CA VAL A 35 -0.65 25.40 32.38
C VAL A 35 0.63 26.22 32.60
N ALA A 36 1.31 26.58 31.50
CA ALA A 36 2.05 27.85 31.37
C ALA A 36 2.21 28.29 29.91
N ALA A 37 1.63 29.45 29.57
CA ALA A 37 1.99 30.37 28.48
C ALA A 37 1.61 31.78 28.97
N PRO A 38 2.12 32.92 28.43
CA PRO A 38 2.96 33.09 27.24
C PRO A 38 4.25 33.93 27.50
N ALA A 39 5.20 33.91 26.57
CA ALA A 39 6.20 34.99 26.45
C ALA A 39 6.17 35.52 25.01
N VAL A 40 5.78 36.79 24.92
CA VAL A 40 5.68 37.58 23.69
C VAL A 40 7.08 38.06 23.33
N GLY A 41 7.50 37.82 22.09
CA GLY A 41 8.76 38.33 21.56
C GLY A 41 8.74 38.35 20.04
N SER A 42 8.49 39.52 19.46
CA SER A 42 8.76 39.89 18.06
C SER A 42 8.88 41.42 18.03
N PRO A 43 9.54 42.05 17.04
CA PRO A 43 10.09 41.50 15.79
C PRO A 43 11.55 41.92 15.51
N THR A 44 12.18 41.38 14.47
CA THR A 44 12.82 42.16 13.38
C THR A 44 13.37 41.23 12.30
N ALA A 45 13.07 41.60 11.07
CA ALA A 45 13.35 40.93 9.81
C ALA A 45 14.81 41.06 9.35
N GLY A 46 15.22 40.15 8.46
CA GLY A 46 16.30 40.40 7.51
C GLY A 46 17.11 39.16 7.16
N GLY A 47 17.02 38.71 5.90
CA GLY A 47 18.09 37.95 5.27
C GLY A 47 17.70 36.62 4.63
N THR A 48 17.08 36.73 3.45
CA THR A 48 17.27 35.84 2.30
C THR A 48 16.92 34.37 2.47
N ALA A 49 15.69 34.04 2.06
CA ALA A 49 15.34 32.70 1.63
C ALA A 49 16.26 32.27 0.49
N ASP A 50 17.09 31.25 0.73
CA ASP A 50 17.76 30.50 -0.31
C ASP A 50 16.69 29.68 -1.03
N ALA A 51 16.23 30.25 -2.14
CA ALA A 51 15.29 29.62 -3.04
C ALA A 51 16.05 28.60 -3.88
N GLY A 52 15.75 27.33 -3.64
CA GLY A 52 15.83 26.30 -4.67
C GLY A 52 17.16 25.57 -4.75
N ASP A 53 17.43 24.72 -3.77
CA ASP A 53 17.83 23.37 -4.16
C ASP A 53 16.58 22.70 -4.73
N ALA A 54 16.32 22.99 -6.01
CA ALA A 54 15.46 22.18 -6.82
C ALA A 54 16.07 20.78 -6.74
N ALA A 55 15.47 19.94 -5.88
CA ALA A 55 15.78 18.53 -5.74
C ALA A 55 15.76 17.95 -7.14
N THR A 56 16.93 17.95 -7.74
CA THR A 56 17.20 17.33 -9.01
C THR A 56 16.94 15.88 -8.69
N HIS A 57 15.81 15.35 -9.15
CA HIS A 57 15.46 13.95 -8.98
C HIS A 57 16.60 13.18 -9.64
N ASN A 58 17.56 12.79 -8.80
CA ASN A 58 18.77 12.13 -9.20
C ASN A 58 18.32 10.71 -9.50
N ALA A 59 17.87 10.51 -10.73
CA ALA A 59 17.50 9.22 -11.30
C ALA A 59 18.75 8.36 -11.40
N SER A 60 19.25 7.88 -10.25
CA SER A 60 20.34 6.92 -10.04
C SER A 60 20.76 6.82 -8.57
N ALA A 61 20.23 7.64 -7.65
CA ALA A 61 20.59 7.51 -6.24
C ALA A 61 20.08 6.17 -5.69
N ARG A 62 21.02 5.31 -5.30
CA ARG A 62 20.71 4.02 -4.68
C ARG A 62 19.88 4.24 -3.41
N PRO A 63 18.78 3.51 -3.18
CA PRO A 63 17.98 3.67 -1.98
C PRO A 63 18.83 3.45 -0.73
N ALA A 64 18.68 4.33 0.26
CA ALA A 64 19.43 4.28 1.51
C ALA A 64 18.90 3.19 2.46
N ALA A 65 17.60 2.88 2.39
CA ALA A 65 16.93 1.92 3.25
C ALA A 65 15.95 1.05 2.44
N PRO A 66 15.69 -0.20 2.87
CA PRO A 66 14.70 -1.05 2.23
C PRO A 66 13.28 -0.53 2.51
N ALA A 67 12.42 -0.53 1.50
CA ALA A 67 11.03 -0.08 1.65
C ALA A 67 10.11 -0.64 0.54
N ILE A 68 8.83 -0.80 0.86
CA ILE A 68 7.74 -0.97 -0.09
C ILE A 68 7.27 0.44 -0.49
N VAL A 69 7.43 0.81 -1.76
CA VAL A 69 7.20 2.19 -2.20
C VAL A 69 5.90 2.36 -2.98
N GLU A 70 5.35 1.29 -3.55
CA GLU A 70 4.15 1.32 -4.37
C GLU A 70 3.43 -0.03 -4.36
N LEU A 71 2.10 -0.01 -4.32
CA LEU A 71 1.24 -1.19 -4.43
C LEU A 71 0.15 -0.98 -5.48
N TYR A 72 -0.09 -1.99 -6.32
CA TYR A 72 -1.17 -2.00 -7.31
C TYR A 72 -1.86 -3.38 -7.34
N PRO A 73 -2.77 -3.65 -6.39
CA PRO A 73 -3.31 -4.99 -6.15
C PRO A 73 -4.53 -5.34 -6.99
N ASN A 74 -5.30 -4.36 -7.44
CA ASN A 74 -6.60 -4.61 -8.08
C ASN A 74 -6.69 -3.88 -9.44
N PRO A 75 -5.94 -4.30 -10.47
CA PRO A 75 -6.05 -3.70 -11.80
C PRO A 75 -7.41 -3.97 -12.44
N THR A 76 -7.88 -3.07 -13.31
CA THR A 76 -9.18 -3.20 -14.02
C THR A 76 -9.19 -4.27 -15.12
N THR A 77 -8.30 -5.23 -15.05
CA THR A 77 -8.09 -6.28 -16.06
C THR A 77 -8.66 -7.59 -15.55
N ASP A 78 -9.07 -8.47 -16.44
CA ASP A 78 -9.64 -9.77 -16.06
C ASP A 78 -8.80 -10.49 -15.01
N ARG A 79 -9.45 -10.84 -13.88
CA ARG A 79 -8.82 -11.53 -12.74
C ARG A 79 -7.56 -10.83 -12.26
N ASP A 80 -7.61 -9.50 -12.22
CA ASP A 80 -6.59 -8.62 -11.65
C ASP A 80 -5.24 -8.71 -12.36
N ARG A 81 -5.21 -9.24 -13.59
CA ARG A 81 -3.98 -9.50 -14.34
C ARG A 81 -3.11 -8.27 -14.61
N GLY A 82 -1.99 -8.21 -13.92
CA GLY A 82 -1.01 -7.13 -14.01
C GLY A 82 -0.81 -6.40 -12.68
N GLU A 83 -1.18 -7.06 -11.57
CA GLU A 83 -0.81 -6.64 -10.23
C GLU A 83 0.72 -6.54 -10.12
N TYR A 84 1.17 -5.53 -9.40
CA TYR A 84 2.57 -5.38 -9.08
C TYR A 84 2.74 -4.60 -7.78
N LEU A 85 3.95 -4.66 -7.26
CA LEU A 85 4.44 -3.75 -6.25
C LEU A 85 5.83 -3.27 -6.62
N VAL A 86 6.26 -2.16 -6.02
CA VAL A 86 7.61 -1.64 -6.21
C VAL A 86 8.28 -1.58 -4.85
N VAL A 87 9.54 -2.01 -4.79
CA VAL A 87 10.36 -1.99 -3.59
C VAL A 87 11.66 -1.24 -3.86
N ALA A 88 12.17 -0.59 -2.84
CA ALA A 88 13.51 -0.07 -2.74
C ALA A 88 14.40 -1.11 -2.05
N LEU A 89 15.48 -1.54 -2.71
CA LEU A 89 16.42 -2.54 -2.23
C LEU A 89 17.84 -1.92 -2.20
N PRO A 90 18.39 -1.60 -1.02
CA PRO A 90 19.71 -0.98 -0.91
C PRO A 90 20.84 -1.85 -1.39
N SER A 91 20.65 -3.15 -1.63
CA SER A 91 21.67 -4.02 -2.23
C SER A 91 21.07 -5.30 -2.79
N PRO A 92 21.75 -5.98 -3.73
CA PRO A 92 21.48 -7.38 -4.03
C PRO A 92 21.53 -8.22 -2.74
N GLY A 93 20.75 -9.27 -2.66
CA GLY A 93 20.64 -10.06 -1.44
C GLY A 93 19.50 -11.05 -1.43
N ASN A 94 19.31 -11.69 -0.27
CA ASN A 94 18.24 -12.65 -0.04
C ASN A 94 16.99 -11.91 0.45
N TRP A 95 16.18 -11.45 -0.52
CA TRP A 95 14.96 -10.69 -0.30
C TRP A 95 13.74 -11.57 -0.57
N SER A 96 12.71 -11.44 0.26
CA SER A 96 11.41 -12.10 0.02
C SER A 96 10.24 -11.21 0.43
N LEU A 97 9.06 -11.56 -0.08
CA LEU A 97 7.78 -10.96 0.31
C LEU A 97 6.95 -12.00 1.06
N SER A 98 6.17 -11.56 2.05
CA SER A 98 5.18 -12.40 2.72
C SER A 98 3.91 -11.62 3.02
N ASP A 99 2.73 -12.23 2.83
CA ASP A 99 1.43 -11.69 3.29
C ASP A 99 0.92 -12.47 4.54
N GLY A 100 1.72 -13.40 5.07
CA GLY A 100 1.34 -14.36 6.12
C GLY A 100 0.74 -15.68 5.61
N HIS A 101 0.36 -15.76 4.34
CA HIS A 101 -0.23 -16.94 3.69
C HIS A 101 0.60 -17.46 2.50
N HIS A 102 1.23 -16.55 1.77
CA HIS A 102 2.09 -16.75 0.63
C HIS A 102 3.46 -16.14 0.93
N GLU A 103 4.47 -16.71 0.29
CA GLU A 103 5.83 -16.19 0.27
C GLU A 103 6.38 -16.32 -1.14
N ALA A 104 7.09 -15.28 -1.59
CA ALA A 104 7.80 -15.31 -2.86
C ALA A 104 9.18 -14.69 -2.72
N SER A 105 10.17 -15.31 -3.35
CA SER A 105 11.53 -14.78 -3.37
C SER A 105 11.65 -13.70 -4.44
N ILE A 106 12.49 -12.69 -4.15
CA ILE A 106 12.89 -11.66 -5.09
C ILE A 106 14.24 -12.10 -5.69
N PRO A 107 14.48 -11.93 -7.01
CA PRO A 107 15.75 -12.29 -7.62
C PRO A 107 16.95 -11.73 -6.88
N SER A 108 17.94 -12.58 -6.60
CA SER A 108 19.07 -12.22 -5.70
C SER A 108 19.96 -11.10 -6.24
N ASN A 109 19.91 -10.84 -7.54
CA ASN A 109 20.60 -9.74 -8.22
C ASN A 109 19.81 -8.43 -8.24
N ALA A 110 18.54 -8.42 -7.82
CA ALA A 110 17.72 -7.22 -7.80
C ALA A 110 18.25 -6.21 -6.78
N SER A 111 18.36 -4.95 -7.17
CA SER A 111 18.78 -3.85 -6.32
C SER A 111 18.31 -2.51 -6.89
N GLY A 112 18.30 -1.46 -6.07
CA GLY A 112 17.71 -0.19 -6.46
C GLY A 112 16.20 -0.18 -6.24
N THR A 113 15.48 0.69 -6.95
CA THR A 113 14.02 0.70 -6.96
C THR A 113 13.52 -0.18 -8.09
N VAL A 114 12.89 -1.31 -7.75
CA VAL A 114 12.49 -2.34 -8.71
C VAL A 114 11.02 -2.69 -8.57
N ALA A 115 10.38 -3.01 -9.70
CA ALA A 115 9.02 -3.51 -9.73
C ALA A 115 9.01 -5.04 -9.73
N LEU A 116 8.02 -5.62 -9.07
CA LEU A 116 7.85 -7.05 -8.87
C LEU A 116 6.44 -7.45 -9.27
N SER A 117 6.32 -8.52 -10.07
CA SER A 117 5.02 -9.04 -10.48
C SER A 117 5.06 -10.55 -10.75
N ALA A 118 3.94 -11.22 -10.52
CA ALA A 118 3.76 -12.61 -10.96
C ALA A 118 3.55 -12.72 -12.48
N ASP A 119 3.12 -11.64 -13.16
CA ASP A 119 2.83 -11.58 -14.60
C ASP A 119 3.45 -10.31 -15.23
N PRO A 120 4.80 -10.22 -15.33
CA PRO A 120 5.51 -9.03 -15.81
C PRO A 120 5.02 -8.50 -17.16
N GLU A 121 4.68 -9.39 -18.10
CA GLU A 121 4.24 -9.01 -19.44
C GLU A 121 2.95 -8.18 -19.40
N ARG A 122 2.06 -8.44 -18.43
CA ARG A 122 0.82 -7.69 -18.24
C ARG A 122 0.99 -6.46 -17.35
N SER A 123 1.99 -6.47 -16.48
CA SER A 123 2.30 -5.38 -15.55
C SER A 123 3.08 -4.24 -16.20
N ALA A 124 3.87 -4.52 -17.24
CA ALA A 124 4.78 -3.55 -17.87
C ALA A 124 4.08 -2.23 -18.26
N ARG A 125 2.92 -2.30 -18.92
CA ARG A 125 2.12 -1.11 -19.30
C ARG A 125 1.77 -0.24 -18.09
N PHE A 126 1.50 -0.87 -16.95
CA PHE A 126 1.09 -0.14 -15.77
C PHE A 126 2.24 0.63 -15.12
N LEU A 127 3.49 0.28 -15.41
CA LEU A 127 4.66 0.98 -14.90
C LEU A 127 5.07 2.15 -15.79
N THR A 128 4.65 2.18 -17.06
CA THR A 128 5.00 3.24 -18.03
C THR A 128 3.91 4.30 -18.19
N ASP A 129 2.67 4.00 -17.81
CA ASP A 129 1.53 4.84 -18.18
C ASP A 129 1.11 5.86 -17.10
N GLY A 130 0.98 7.12 -17.51
CA GLY A 130 0.36 8.21 -16.74
C GLY A 130 1.31 9.02 -15.85
N PRO A 131 0.80 10.07 -15.17
CA PRO A 131 1.63 11.04 -14.44
C PRO A 131 2.58 10.41 -13.43
N ALA A 132 2.12 9.49 -12.59
CA ALA A 132 3.01 8.92 -11.58
C ALA A 132 4.10 7.99 -12.13
N ALA A 133 3.95 7.46 -13.35
CA ALA A 133 5.05 6.74 -13.99
C ALA A 133 6.19 7.71 -14.35
N ALA A 134 5.85 8.94 -14.75
CA ALA A 134 6.83 10.00 -14.98
C ALA A 134 7.49 10.45 -13.67
N ASP A 135 6.73 10.57 -12.59
CA ASP A 135 7.25 11.01 -11.28
C ASP A 135 8.24 10.00 -10.66
N ARG A 136 7.93 8.70 -10.72
CA ARG A 136 8.82 7.64 -10.20
C ARG A 136 10.05 7.43 -11.08
N GLY A 137 9.91 7.64 -12.39
CA GLY A 137 10.91 7.26 -13.38
C GLY A 137 10.88 5.77 -13.74
N PRO A 138 11.77 5.35 -14.67
CA PRO A 138 11.86 3.96 -15.09
C PRO A 138 12.31 3.06 -13.93
N VAL A 139 11.76 1.85 -13.89
CA VAL A 139 12.11 0.82 -12.91
C VAL A 139 12.27 -0.51 -13.64
N ASP A 140 13.26 -1.30 -13.22
CA ASP A 140 13.41 -2.66 -13.72
C ASP A 140 12.26 -3.51 -13.17
N LEU A 141 11.60 -4.25 -14.07
CA LEU A 141 10.50 -5.15 -13.74
C LEU A 141 10.99 -6.59 -13.69
N HIS A 142 10.86 -7.22 -12.53
CA HIS A 142 11.21 -8.61 -12.31
C HIS A 142 9.98 -9.48 -12.07
N ARG A 143 10.10 -10.75 -12.49
CA ARG A 143 9.17 -11.79 -12.09
C ARG A 143 9.46 -12.19 -10.64
N LEU A 144 8.42 -12.40 -9.84
CA LEU A 144 8.55 -13.05 -8.54
C LEU A 144 8.81 -14.54 -8.71
N ASP A 145 9.71 -15.07 -7.89
CA ASP A 145 9.95 -16.51 -7.81
C ASP A 145 8.93 -17.13 -6.84
N GLY A 146 7.73 -17.38 -7.36
CA GLY A 146 6.62 -17.95 -6.61
C GLY A 146 5.27 -17.34 -6.96
N TYR A 147 4.23 -17.79 -6.26
CA TYR A 147 2.89 -17.22 -6.33
C TYR A 147 2.69 -16.25 -5.16
N PHE A 148 2.38 -14.99 -5.48
CA PHE A 148 2.16 -13.93 -4.50
C PHE A 148 1.06 -12.98 -5.03
N PRO A 149 -0.22 -13.32 -4.83
CA PRO A 149 -1.34 -12.47 -5.22
C PRO A 149 -1.43 -11.27 -4.27
N LEU A 150 -1.97 -10.15 -4.73
CA LEU A 150 -2.30 -9.03 -3.86
C LEU A 150 -3.83 -8.94 -3.70
N SER A 151 -4.29 -9.03 -2.48
CA SER A 151 -5.72 -9.06 -2.18
C SER A 151 -6.37 -7.69 -2.39
N ALA A 152 -7.33 -7.62 -3.31
CA ALA A 152 -8.25 -6.48 -3.41
C ALA A 152 -9.04 -6.24 -2.11
N SER A 153 -9.16 -7.23 -1.22
CA SER A 153 -9.82 -7.10 0.08
C SER A 153 -8.91 -6.57 1.19
N GLY A 154 -7.61 -6.41 0.91
CA GLY A 154 -6.58 -6.01 1.86
C GLY A 154 -5.65 -7.15 2.25
N ASP A 155 -4.39 -6.81 2.52
CA ASP A 155 -3.34 -7.68 3.04
C ASP A 155 -2.39 -6.91 3.98
N ARG A 156 -1.55 -7.66 4.69
CA ARG A 156 -0.37 -7.15 5.37
C ARG A 156 0.90 -7.68 4.69
N ILE A 157 1.52 -6.87 3.84
CA ILE A 157 2.71 -7.24 3.06
C ILE A 157 3.97 -6.91 3.83
N GLU A 158 4.80 -7.91 4.07
CA GLU A 158 6.14 -7.78 4.62
C GLU A 158 7.19 -7.88 3.53
N LEU A 159 8.11 -6.91 3.49
CA LEU A 159 9.39 -7.03 2.80
C LEU A 159 10.41 -7.59 3.79
N ARG A 160 11.05 -8.70 3.45
CA ARG A 160 11.96 -9.44 4.33
C ARG A 160 13.36 -9.49 3.74
N HIS A 161 14.38 -9.37 4.61
CA HIS A 161 15.77 -9.62 4.28
C HIS A 161 16.31 -10.75 5.16
N ASN A 162 16.82 -11.81 4.55
CA ASN A 162 17.22 -13.03 5.26
C ASN A 162 16.12 -13.58 6.18
N GLY A 163 14.86 -13.51 5.73
CA GLY A 163 13.69 -13.96 6.49
C GLY A 163 13.24 -13.03 7.62
N VAL A 164 13.91 -11.90 7.85
CA VAL A 164 13.50 -10.92 8.87
C VAL A 164 12.70 -9.79 8.20
N PRO A 165 11.47 -9.48 8.66
CA PRO A 165 10.73 -8.31 8.17
C PRO A 165 11.49 -7.03 8.43
N VAL A 166 11.72 -6.24 7.39
CA VAL A 166 12.40 -4.93 7.46
C VAL A 166 11.48 -3.77 7.09
N ASP A 167 10.41 -4.05 6.35
CA ASP A 167 9.34 -3.09 6.10
C ASP A 167 7.99 -3.80 5.97
N VAL A 168 6.90 -3.10 6.30
CA VAL A 168 5.55 -3.66 6.32
C VAL A 168 4.55 -2.61 5.86
N VAL A 169 3.69 -2.99 4.91
CA VAL A 169 2.52 -2.21 4.50
C VAL A 169 1.26 -3.03 4.73
N GLU A 170 0.37 -2.51 5.57
CA GLU A 170 -0.95 -3.08 5.80
C GLU A 170 -2.01 -2.20 5.15
N TYR A 171 -2.95 -2.83 4.43
CA TYR A 171 -4.01 -2.13 3.74
C TYR A 171 -5.32 -2.91 3.79
N GLY A 172 -6.44 -2.17 3.74
CA GLY A 172 -7.78 -2.75 3.66
C GLY A 172 -8.25 -2.92 2.22
N ARG A 173 -9.56 -3.01 2.01
CA ARG A 173 -10.15 -3.10 0.68
C ARG A 173 -9.71 -1.96 -0.23
N VAL A 174 -9.35 -2.31 -1.48
CA VAL A 174 -8.91 -1.37 -2.52
C VAL A 174 -9.88 -1.39 -3.70
N SER A 175 -10.26 -0.20 -4.15
CA SER A 175 -11.08 -0.04 -5.35
C SER A 175 -10.31 -0.40 -6.61
N ASP A 176 -11.00 -0.92 -7.62
CA ASP A 176 -10.41 -1.29 -8.90
C ASP A 176 -9.63 -0.12 -9.52
N GLY A 177 -8.48 -0.43 -10.11
CA GLY A 177 -7.58 0.54 -10.73
C GLY A 177 -6.95 1.54 -9.77
N HIS A 178 -7.01 1.31 -8.46
CA HIS A 178 -6.33 2.17 -7.49
C HIS A 178 -4.92 1.69 -7.20
N ARG A 179 -4.04 2.66 -6.99
CA ARG A 179 -2.65 2.49 -6.62
C ARG A 179 -2.35 3.27 -5.36
N TRP A 180 -1.52 2.69 -4.51
CA TRP A 180 -0.93 3.37 -3.38
C TRP A 180 0.55 3.64 -3.64
N ARG A 181 1.06 4.78 -3.15
CA ARG A 181 2.49 5.07 -3.06
C ARG A 181 2.81 5.65 -1.69
N ALA A 182 3.99 5.33 -1.17
CA ALA A 182 4.45 5.77 0.14
C ALA A 182 4.50 7.30 0.27
N ASP A 183 4.84 8.01 -0.80
CA ASP A 183 4.91 9.48 -0.83
C ASP A 183 3.53 10.16 -0.88
N TRP A 184 2.49 9.45 -1.37
CA TRP A 184 1.11 9.95 -1.35
C TRP A 184 0.44 9.72 0.01
N GLY A 185 0.77 8.61 0.68
CA GLY A 185 0.10 8.20 1.91
C GLY A 185 -1.37 7.79 1.74
N GLU A 186 -1.85 7.68 0.50
CA GLU A 186 -3.24 7.36 0.19
C GLU A 186 -3.37 6.58 -1.13
N TRP A 187 -4.50 5.88 -1.29
CA TRP A 187 -4.87 5.22 -2.54
C TRP A 187 -5.44 6.24 -3.53
N ARG A 188 -4.93 6.23 -4.76
CA ARG A 188 -5.40 7.10 -5.84
C ARG A 188 -5.74 6.27 -7.08
N PRO A 189 -6.80 6.64 -7.83
CA PRO A 189 -7.08 6.01 -9.10
C PRO A 189 -5.93 6.28 -10.08
N ARG A 190 -5.73 5.36 -11.03
CA ARG A 190 -4.86 5.63 -12.16
C ARG A 190 -5.36 6.84 -12.95
N GLY A 191 -4.42 7.68 -13.38
CA GLY A 191 -4.75 8.94 -14.07
C GLY A 191 -5.23 10.06 -13.13
N TYR A 192 -5.07 9.90 -11.81
CA TYR A 192 -5.35 10.97 -10.86
C TYR A 192 -4.45 12.18 -11.12
N ASP A 193 -5.06 13.25 -11.60
CA ASP A 193 -4.45 14.57 -11.82
C ASP A 193 -5.39 15.62 -11.18
N PRO A 194 -5.12 16.03 -9.93
CA PRO A 194 -5.99 16.95 -9.21
C PRO A 194 -6.00 18.31 -9.90
N ARG A 195 -7.19 18.78 -10.26
CA ARG A 195 -7.39 20.11 -10.87
C ARG A 195 -7.75 21.12 -9.80
N ALA A 196 -7.00 22.22 -9.74
CA ALA A 196 -7.34 23.33 -8.88
C ALA A 196 -8.70 23.93 -9.31
N PRO A 197 -9.58 24.25 -8.35
CA PRO A 197 -10.84 24.93 -8.68
C PRO A 197 -10.53 26.30 -9.29
N VAL A 198 -11.19 26.61 -10.40
CA VAL A 198 -11.12 27.94 -11.02
C VAL A 198 -12.31 28.75 -10.54
N ARG A 199 -12.03 29.91 -9.92
CA ARG A 199 -13.09 30.86 -9.58
C ARG A 199 -13.47 31.64 -10.83
N ILE A 200 -14.76 31.56 -11.15
CA ILE A 200 -15.43 32.40 -12.14
C ILE A 200 -16.26 33.44 -11.40
N GLY A 201 -16.39 34.64 -11.98
CA GLY A 201 -17.22 35.72 -11.43
C GLY A 201 -18.72 35.42 -11.59
N ASP A 202 -19.54 36.46 -11.48
CA ASP A 202 -20.99 36.34 -11.68
C ASP A 202 -21.30 35.79 -13.07
N ALA A 203 -21.92 34.61 -13.11
CA ALA A 203 -22.27 33.91 -14.33
C ALA A 203 -23.72 33.40 -14.24
N SER A 204 -24.49 33.61 -15.31
CA SER A 204 -25.81 33.00 -15.43
C SER A 204 -25.66 31.52 -15.75
N VAL A 205 -26.17 30.64 -14.88
CA VAL A 205 -26.18 29.18 -15.09
C VAL A 205 -27.62 28.70 -15.27
N ASN A 206 -27.84 27.76 -16.19
CA ASN A 206 -29.11 27.07 -16.33
C ASN A 206 -28.96 25.63 -15.83
N PRO A 207 -29.33 25.32 -14.57
CA PRO A 207 -29.20 23.97 -14.05
C PRO A 207 -30.20 23.03 -14.74
N PHE A 208 -29.84 21.75 -14.82
CA PHE A 208 -30.77 20.68 -15.14
C PHE A 208 -30.60 19.55 -14.14
N VAL A 209 -31.67 18.80 -13.91
CA VAL A 209 -31.69 17.59 -13.09
C VAL A 209 -31.72 16.38 -14.00
N LEU A 210 -30.90 15.38 -13.67
CA LEU A 210 -31.04 14.04 -14.25
C LEU A 210 -32.21 13.33 -13.53
N PRO A 211 -33.01 12.52 -14.25
CA PRO A 211 -34.03 11.70 -13.61
C PRO A 211 -33.37 10.77 -12.59
N ASP A 212 -33.87 10.74 -11.36
CA ASP A 212 -33.58 9.65 -10.44
C ASP A 212 -34.47 8.46 -10.81
N SER A 213 -33.88 7.27 -10.86
CA SER A 213 -34.54 6.00 -11.19
C SER A 213 -34.54 5.08 -9.99
#